data_AF-A0A3C0ZK90-F1
#
_entry.id   AF-A0A3C0ZK90-F1
#
_cell.length_a   1.000
_cell.length_b   1.000
_cell.length_c   1.000
_cell.angle_alpha   90.00
_cell.angle_beta   90.00
_cell.angle_gamma   90.00
#
_symmetry.space_group_name_H-M   'P 1'
#
loop_
_entity.id
_entity.type
_entity.pdbx_description
1 polymer ?
#
loop_
_entity_poly.entity_id
_entity_poly.type
_entity_poly.pdbx_seq_one_letter_code
_entity_poly.pdbx_strand_id
1 'polypeptide(L)'
;MKPKRRAQYFVMYSARHDNCGHLIEEPDRRLTSRAALKRWCKEVIQTGKLPTTKLQCGNCDREIEPTHVFIAEVSAMRVRRIVPVTG
;
A
#
# COMPACT_ATOMS: atom_id res chain seq x y z
N MET A 1 -26.22 19.36 7.73
CA MET A 1 -24.97 19.27 6.95
C MET A 1 -24.40 17.86 7.09
N LYS A 2 -24.27 17.07 6.01
CA LYS A 2 -23.56 15.78 6.09
C LYS A 2 -22.07 16.10 6.33
N PRO A 3 -21.40 15.49 7.32
CA PRO A 3 -19.98 15.72 7.52
C PRO A 3 -19.25 15.36 6.24
N LYS A 4 -18.46 16.30 5.67
CA LYS A 4 -17.54 16.01 4.58
C LYS A 4 -16.58 14.93 5.10
N ARG A 5 -16.84 13.66 4.78
CA ARG A 5 -15.92 12.57 5.07
C ARG A 5 -14.60 12.93 4.41
N ARG A 6 -13.59 13.28 5.21
CA ARG A 6 -12.25 13.58 4.70
C ARG A 6 -11.75 12.32 4.00
N ALA A 7 -11.35 12.44 2.74
CA ALA A 7 -10.75 11.33 2.01
C ALA A 7 -9.56 10.79 2.82
N GLN A 8 -9.59 9.50 3.12
CA GLN A 8 -8.48 8.81 3.77
C GLN A 8 -7.66 8.18 2.68
N TYR A 9 -6.37 8.49 2.62
CA TYR A 9 -5.46 7.85 1.68
C TYR A 9 -4.63 6.83 2.44
N PHE A 10 -4.33 5.70 1.80
CA PHE A 10 -3.52 4.64 2.36
C PHE A 10 -2.64 4.06 1.25
N VAL A 11 -1.40 3.69 1.60
CA VAL A 11 -0.56 2.87 0.72
C VAL A 11 -0.93 1.43 0.99
N MET A 12 -1.10 0.65 -0.06
CA MET A 12 -1.32 -0.79 -0.01
C MET A 12 -0.13 -1.49 -0.63
N TYR A 13 0.41 -2.47 0.08
CA TYR A 13 1.41 -3.40 -0.41
C TYR A 13 0.69 -4.68 -0.83
N SER A 14 1.01 -5.23 -2.00
CA SER A 14 0.42 -6.48 -2.45
C SER A 14 1.41 -7.43 -3.10
N ALA A 15 1.16 -8.71 -2.92
CA ALA A 15 1.86 -9.78 -3.62
C ALA A 15 0.98 -11.02 -3.74
N ARG A 16 1.19 -11.77 -4.82
CA ARG A 16 0.63 -13.11 -4.94
C ARG A 16 1.57 -14.07 -4.21
N HIS A 17 1.03 -14.87 -3.30
CA HIS A 17 1.83 -15.87 -2.61
C HIS A 17 1.89 -17.15 -3.46
N ASP A 18 3.05 -17.45 -4.02
CA ASP A 18 3.20 -18.57 -4.97
C ASP A 18 2.80 -19.92 -4.39
N ASN A 19 3.13 -20.18 -3.12
CA ASN A 19 2.84 -21.46 -2.49
C ASN A 19 1.36 -21.64 -2.10
N CYS A 20 0.67 -20.57 -1.69
CA CYS A 20 -0.75 -20.66 -1.31
C CYS A 20 -1.73 -20.19 -2.40
N GLY A 21 -1.22 -19.68 -3.54
CA GLY A 21 -1.99 -19.34 -4.73
C GLY A 21 -2.89 -18.11 -4.64
N HIS A 22 -2.94 -17.41 -3.50
CA HIS A 22 -3.83 -16.26 -3.27
C HIS A 22 -3.08 -14.92 -3.23
N LEU A 23 -3.83 -13.84 -3.45
CA LEU A 23 -3.35 -12.46 -3.33
C LEU A 23 -3.36 -12.05 -1.85
N ILE A 24 -2.28 -11.42 -1.41
CA ILE A 24 -2.16 -10.80 -0.09
C ILE A 24 -2.05 -9.29 -0.30
N GLU A 25 -2.84 -8.54 0.46
CA GLU A 25 -2.85 -7.08 0.43
C GLU A 25 -2.84 -6.55 1.86
N GLU A 26 -1.86 -5.71 2.19
CA GLU A 26 -1.80 -5.06 3.51
C GLU A 26 -1.57 -3.55 3.41
N PRO A 27 -2.38 -2.73 4.11
CA PRO A 27 -2.21 -1.30 4.11
C PRO A 27 -1.06 -0.87 5.03
N ASP A 28 -0.30 0.16 4.63
CA ASP A 28 0.64 0.83 5.53
C ASP A 28 -0.13 1.58 6.62
N ARG A 29 -0.26 0.94 7.78
CA ARG A 29 -0.97 1.51 8.93
C ARG A 29 -0.30 2.76 9.51
N ARG A 30 0.93 3.09 9.10
CA ARG A 30 1.62 4.33 9.51
C ARG A 30 1.14 5.55 8.71
N LEU A 31 0.51 5.33 7.55
CA LEU A 31 0.14 6.40 6.62
C LEU A 31 -1.34 6.80 6.78
N THR A 32 -1.73 7.18 7.99
CA THR A 32 -3.12 7.51 8.35
C THR A 32 -3.53 8.95 8.02
N SER A 33 -2.64 9.76 7.43
CA SER A 33 -2.89 11.17 7.11
C SER A 33 -2.29 11.60 5.78
N ARG A 34 -2.88 12.63 5.16
CA ARG A 34 -2.35 13.23 3.93
C ARG A 34 -0.91 13.74 4.09
N ALA A 35 -0.57 14.24 5.27
CA ALA A 35 0.80 14.67 5.56
C ALA A 35 1.78 13.49 5.62
N ALA A 36 1.38 12.38 6.25
CA ALA A 36 2.18 11.15 6.27
C ALA A 36 2.38 10.60 4.86
N LEU A 37 1.33 10.54 4.04
CA LEU A 37 1.44 10.12 2.65
C LEU A 37 2.37 11.02 1.84
N LYS A 38 2.28 12.35 2.01
CA LYS A 38 3.16 13.29 1.29
C LYS A 38 4.63 13.08 1.65
N ARG A 39 4.94 12.79 2.91
CA ARG A 39 6.31 12.45 3.35
C ARG A 39 6.78 11.14 2.72
N TRP A 40 5.96 10.10 2.77
CA TRP A 40 6.24 8.82 2.14
C TRP A 40 6.53 8.97 0.64
N CYS A 41 5.68 9.69 -0.11
CA CYS A 41 5.92 9.94 -1.54
C CYS A 41 7.24 10.69 -1.78
N LYS A 42 7.56 11.68 -0.93
CA LYS A 42 8.82 12.43 -1.04
C LYS A 42 10.03 11.53 -0.83
N GLU A 43 9.99 10.66 0.18
CA GLU A 43 11.06 9.69 0.45
C GLU A 43 11.24 8.71 -0.70
N VAL A 44 10.15 8.15 -1.24
CA VAL A 44 10.21 7.26 -2.41
C VAL A 44 10.81 7.95 -3.63
N ILE A 45 10.40 9.19 -3.92
CA ILE A 45 10.95 9.97 -5.04
C ILE A 45 12.43 10.29 -4.83
N GLN A 46 12.82 10.66 -3.61
CA GLN A 46 14.20 11.05 -3.29
C GLN A 46 15.17 9.87 -3.30
N THR A 47 14.74 8.72 -2.80
CA THR A 47 15.61 7.54 -2.65
C THR A 47 15.50 6.57 -3.82
N GLY A 48 14.43 6.65 -4.62
CA GLY A 48 14.07 5.65 -5.62
C GLY A 48 13.68 4.30 -5.02
N LYS A 49 13.58 4.19 -3.70
CA LYS A 49 13.33 2.94 -2.98
C LYS A 49 11.96 2.98 -2.31
N LEU A 50 11.22 1.88 -2.45
CA LEU A 50 10.00 1.67 -1.69
C LEU A 50 10.38 1.16 -0.29
N PRO A 51 9.71 1.64 0.77
CA PRO A 51 9.82 1.01 2.07
C PRO A 51 9.39 -0.45 1.97
N THR A 52 10.29 -1.37 2.29
CA THR A 52 10.03 -2.81 2.30
C THR A 52 9.22 -3.15 3.54
N THR A 53 7.90 -3.15 3.40
CA THR A 53 7.01 -3.79 4.38
C THR A 53 6.78 -5.22 3.89
N LYS A 54 7.29 -6.20 4.63
CA LYS A 54 6.98 -7.60 4.36
C LYS A 54 5.49 -7.87 4.61
N LEU A 55 4.89 -8.70 3.76
CA LEU A 55 3.52 -9.16 3.89
C LEU A 55 3.50 -10.51 4.60
N GLN A 56 2.53 -10.74 5.48
CA GLN A 56 2.40 -12.01 6.19
C GLN A 56 1.27 -12.85 5.58
N CYS A 57 1.58 -14.06 5.13
CA CYS A 57 0.55 -14.98 4.66
C CYS A 57 -0.20 -15.61 5.83
N GLY A 58 -1.46 -15.24 6.04
CA GLY A 58 -2.29 -15.78 7.13
C GLY A 58 -2.67 -17.26 7.00
N ASN A 59 -2.28 -17.94 5.92
CA ASN A 59 -2.54 -19.38 5.72
C ASN A 59 -1.34 -20.26 6.08
N CYS A 60 -0.12 -19.79 5.85
CA CYS A 60 1.10 -20.58 6.07
C CYS A 60 2.17 -19.86 6.88
N ASP A 61 1.85 -18.68 7.41
CA ASP A 61 2.70 -17.82 8.24
C ASP A 61 4.06 -17.46 7.65
N ARG A 62 4.19 -17.47 6.32
CA ARG A 62 5.41 -17.03 5.63
C ARG A 62 5.35 -15.54 5.36
N GLU A 63 6.50 -14.90 5.56
CA GLU A 63 6.75 -13.54 5.08
C GLU A 63 7.03 -13.56 3.58
N ILE A 64 6.45 -12.62 2.84
CA ILE A 64 6.71 -12.42 1.42
C ILE A 64 7.00 -10.95 1.11
N GLU A 65 7.86 -10.72 0.13
CA GLU A 65 8.15 -9.37 -0.35
C GLU A 65 6.98 -8.86 -1.21
N PRO A 66 6.55 -7.60 -1.03
CA PRO A 66 5.53 -7.00 -1.87
C PRO A 66 6.06 -6.85 -3.30
N THR A 67 5.28 -7.29 -4.27
CA THR A 67 5.61 -7.14 -5.71
C THR A 67 4.99 -5.88 -6.30
N HIS A 68 3.96 -5.36 -5.64
CA HIS A 68 3.23 -4.19 -6.06
C HIS A 68 2.95 -3.28 -4.86
N VAL A 69 2.95 -1.99 -5.12
CA VAL A 69 2.52 -0.96 -4.18
C VAL A 69 1.46 -0.12 -4.88
N PHE A 70 0.50 0.43 -4.15
CA PHE A 70 -0.43 1.42 -4.71
C PHE A 70 -0.99 2.37 -3.65
N ILE A 71 -1.42 3.56 -4.06
CA ILE A 71 -2.07 4.53 -3.18
C ILE A 71 -3.57 4.45 -3.39
N ALA A 72 -4.28 3.92 -2.41
CA ALA A 72 -5.72 3.87 -2.41
C ALA A 72 -6.30 5.11 -1.71
N GLU A 73 -7.44 5.59 -2.23
CA GLU A 73 -8.21 6.68 -1.63
C GLU A 73 -9.57 6.12 -1.18
N VAL A 74 -9.86 6.17 0.12
CA VAL A 74 -11.22 5.99 0.64
C VAL A 74 -12.00 7.28 0.38
N SER A 75 -12.37 7.50 -0.87
CA SER A 75 -13.49 8.37 -1.24
C SER A 75 -14.43 7.52 -2.10
N ALA A 76 -15.50 7.02 -1.47
CA ALA A 76 -16.60 6.35 -2.17
C ALA A 76 -16.19 5.35 -3.30
N MET A 77 -15.29 4.40 -3.00
CA MET A 77 -14.93 3.22 -3.84
C MET A 77 -13.97 3.42 -5.03
N ARG A 78 -12.94 4.28 -4.98
CA ARG A 78 -11.90 4.31 -6.04
C ARG A 78 -10.48 4.08 -5.51
N VAL A 79 -9.94 2.89 -5.80
CA VAL A 79 -8.52 2.55 -5.61
C VAL A 79 -7.75 2.94 -6.88
N ARG A 80 -6.72 3.79 -6.77
CA ARG A 80 -5.80 4.10 -7.90
C ARG A 80 -4.53 3.27 -7.74
N ARG A 81 -4.25 2.38 -8.71
CA ARG A 81 -3.02 1.58 -8.72
C ARG A 81 -1.83 2.47 -9.11
N ILE A 82 -0.77 2.53 -8.29
CA ILE A 82 0.48 3.22 -8.62
C ILE A 82 1.60 2.18 -8.59
N VAL A 83 1.75 1.44 -9.69
CA VAL A 83 2.78 0.41 -9.80
C VAL A 83 4.16 1.06 -9.85
N PRO A 84 5.13 0.62 -9.04
CA PRO A 84 6.52 0.95 -9.27
C PRO A 84 6.97 0.29 -10.56
N VAL A 85 7.48 1.09 -11.50
CA VAL A 85 8.16 0.58 -12.68
C VAL A 85 9.49 0.02 -12.19
N THR A 86 9.60 -1.29 -12.03
CA THR A 86 10.91 -1.96 -11.96
C THR A 86 11.53 -1.86 -13.35
N GLY A 87 12.63 -1.09 -13.45
CA GLY A 87 13.60 -1.24 -14.53
C GLY A 87 14.45 -2.48 -14.33
#